data_AF-A0AAD5ESG2-F1
#
_entry.id   AF-A0AAD5ESG2-F1
#
_cell.length_a   1.000
_cell.length_b   1.000
_cell.length_c   1.000
_cell.angle_alpha   90.00
_cell.angle_beta   90.00
_cell.angle_gamma   90.00
#
_symmetry.space_group_name_H-M   'P 1'
#
loop_
_entity.id
_entity.type
_entity.pdbx_description
1 polymer ?
#
loop_
_entity_poly.entity_id
_entity_poly.type
_entity_poly.pdbx_seq_one_letter_code
_entity_poly.pdbx_strand_id
1 'polypeptide(L)'
;MVLLLLSDAAVALWPGTSKDFFLLQLLDLLTLGLWSKVGRLTHYAFDAVLISAFLAGMKRSTGLTLKTDKVAGESKDVSGWISKYLGVGEWVMDQSVAIAGSSGFFERTR
;
A
#
# COMPACT_ATOMS: atom_id res chain seq x y z
N MET A 1 -2.46 -15.94 -11.88
CA MET A 1 -2.90 -17.30 -12.26
C MET A 1 -3.95 -17.27 -13.37
N VAL A 2 -5.06 -16.54 -13.21
CA VAL A 2 -6.09 -16.38 -14.28
C VAL A 2 -5.53 -15.76 -15.58
N LEU A 3 -4.60 -14.80 -15.47
CA LEU A 3 -3.98 -14.17 -16.64
C LEU A 3 -3.07 -15.12 -17.44
N LEU A 4 -2.43 -16.10 -16.79
CA LEU A 4 -1.59 -17.10 -17.46
C LEU A 4 -2.44 -18.07 -18.28
N LEU A 5 -3.55 -18.53 -17.73
CA LEU A 5 -4.52 -19.37 -18.44
C LEU A 5 -5.11 -18.69 -19.68
N LEU A 6 -5.30 -17.37 -19.62
CA LEU A 6 -5.75 -16.57 -20.76
C LEU A 6 -4.64 -16.39 -21.82
N SER A 7 -3.37 -16.27 -21.41
CA SER A 7 -2.21 -16.21 -22.32
C SER A 7 -2.06 -17.51 -23.11
N ASP A 8 -2.11 -18.65 -22.41
CA ASP A 8 -2.00 -19.98 -23.03
C ASP A 8 -3.16 -20.26 -24.01
N ALA A 9 -4.38 -19.86 -23.65
CA ALA A 9 -5.55 -19.97 -24.51
C ALA A 9 -5.48 -19.03 -25.73
N ALA A 10 -4.94 -17.81 -25.56
CA ALA A 10 -4.72 -16.88 -26.66
C ALA A 10 -3.66 -17.38 -27.63
N VAL A 11 -2.57 -17.97 -27.14
CA VAL A 11 -1.54 -18.64 -27.98
C VAL A 11 -2.14 -19.79 -28.79
N ALA A 12 -3.04 -20.59 -28.19
CA ALA A 12 -3.62 -21.76 -28.85
C ALA A 12 -4.67 -21.40 -29.94
N LEU A 13 -5.31 -20.23 -29.85
CA LEU A 13 -6.36 -19.77 -30.76
C LEU A 13 -5.89 -18.73 -31.80
N TRP A 14 -4.65 -18.24 -31.71
CA TRP A 14 -4.17 -17.13 -32.54
C TRP A 14 -3.39 -17.61 -33.78
N PRO A 15 -3.79 -17.24 -35.01
CA PRO A 15 -3.04 -17.54 -36.23
C PRO A 15 -1.91 -16.51 -36.40
N GLY A 16 -1.00 -16.45 -35.42
CA GLY A 16 0.01 -15.41 -35.32
C GLY A 16 1.31 -15.74 -36.02
N THR A 17 1.97 -14.69 -36.50
CA THR A 17 3.33 -14.79 -37.00
C THR A 17 4.31 -15.00 -35.83
N SER A 18 5.51 -15.52 -36.11
CA SER A 18 6.54 -15.81 -35.07
C SER A 18 6.90 -14.58 -34.20
N LYS A 19 6.69 -13.36 -34.71
CA LYS A 19 6.90 -12.11 -33.98
C LYS A 19 5.85 -11.91 -32.88
N ASP A 20 4.59 -12.29 -33.13
CA ASP A 20 3.49 -12.11 -32.19
C ASP A 20 3.65 -13.02 -30.98
N PHE A 21 4.11 -14.27 -31.19
CA PHE A 21 4.44 -15.20 -30.12
C PHE A 21 5.59 -14.69 -29.23
N PHE A 22 6.63 -14.11 -29.84
CA PHE A 22 7.73 -13.49 -29.10
C PHE A 22 7.28 -12.30 -28.26
N LEU A 23 6.36 -11.47 -28.79
CA LEU A 23 5.82 -10.31 -28.07
C LEU A 23 4.95 -10.72 -26.87
N LEU A 24 4.16 -11.79 -26.98
CA LEU A 24 3.37 -12.33 -25.87
C LEU A 24 4.26 -12.86 -24.74
N GLN A 25 5.29 -13.64 -25.08
CA GLN A 25 6.25 -14.16 -24.10
C GLN A 25 7.03 -13.03 -23.40
N LEU A 26 7.40 -11.99 -24.15
CA LEU A 26 8.07 -10.82 -23.62
C LEU A 26 7.16 -10.03 -22.67
N LEU A 27 5.88 -9.89 -23.00
CA LEU A 27 4.89 -9.20 -22.17
C LEU A 27 4.65 -9.96 -20.85
N ASP A 28 4.60 -11.29 -20.89
CA ASP A 28 4.48 -12.14 -19.70
C ASP A 28 5.72 -12.06 -18.79
N LEU A 29 6.92 -12.07 -19.39
CA LEU A 29 8.17 -11.89 -18.66
C LEU A 29 8.25 -10.50 -18.00
N LEU A 30 7.78 -9.48 -18.71
CA LEU A 30 7.74 -8.10 -18.22
C LEU A 30 6.71 -7.96 -17.08
N THR A 31 5.55 -8.59 -17.20
CA THR A 31 4.49 -8.62 -16.18
C THR A 31 4.95 -9.35 -14.91
N LEU A 32 5.61 -10.52 -15.04
CA LEU A 32 6.16 -11.27 -13.90
C LEU A 32 7.33 -10.55 -13.23
N GLY A 33 8.23 -9.97 -14.03
CA GLY A 33 9.36 -9.17 -13.54
C GLY A 33 8.91 -7.93 -12.76
N LEU A 34 7.85 -7.25 -13.23
CA LEU A 34 7.26 -6.11 -12.53
C LEU A 34 6.54 -6.53 -11.23
N TRP A 35 5.83 -7.66 -11.25
CA TRP A 35 5.11 -8.17 -10.07
C TRP A 35 6.04 -8.45 -8.89
N SER A 36 7.23 -8.99 -9.14
CA SER A 36 8.23 -9.23 -8.10
C SER A 36 8.67 -7.95 -7.37
N LYS A 37 8.66 -6.80 -8.06
CA LYS A 37 9.02 -5.50 -7.48
C LYS A 37 7.86 -4.89 -6.69
N VAL A 38 6.62 -5.10 -7.14
CA VAL A 38 5.43 -4.61 -6.42
C VAL A 38 5.29 -5.26 -5.04
N GLY A 39 5.64 -6.54 -4.88
CA GLY A 39 5.60 -7.20 -3.57
C GLY A 39 6.44 -6.49 -2.48
N ARG A 40 7.66 -6.07 -2.82
CA ARG A 40 8.53 -5.31 -1.90
C ARG A 40 8.02 -3.88 -1.69
N LEU A 41 7.50 -3.26 -2.73
CA LEU A 41 6.91 -1.91 -2.64
C LEU A 41 5.71 -1.90 -1.70
N THR A 42 4.82 -2.89 -1.79
CA THR A 42 3.68 -3.05 -0.89
C THR A 42 4.14 -3.19 0.56
N HIS A 43 5.22 -3.93 0.80
CA HIS A 43 5.76 -4.09 2.15
C HIS A 43 6.25 -2.75 2.73
N TYR A 44 7.00 -1.96 1.95
CA TYR A 44 7.42 -0.63 2.38
C TYR A 44 6.25 0.34 2.56
N ALA A 45 5.25 0.29 1.68
CA ALA A 45 4.05 1.10 1.81
C ALA A 45 3.25 0.73 3.08
N PHE A 46 3.17 -0.57 3.40
CA PHE A 46 2.52 -1.05 4.61
C PHE A 46 3.25 -0.59 5.87
N ASP A 47 4.58 -0.75 5.92
CA ASP A 47 5.41 -0.25 7.03
C ASP A 47 5.27 1.26 7.21
N ALA A 48 5.19 2.01 6.11
CA ALA A 48 4.99 3.44 6.17
C ALA A 48 3.63 3.78 6.82
N VAL A 49 2.57 3.10 6.41
CA VAL A 49 1.25 3.28 7.03
C VAL A 49 1.26 2.90 8.52
N LEU A 50 1.94 1.82 8.90
CA LEU A 50 2.08 1.40 10.30
C LEU A 50 2.80 2.45 11.15
N ILE A 51 3.94 2.97 10.66
CA ILE A 51 4.70 4.03 11.34
C ILE A 51 3.83 5.27 11.49
N SER A 52 3.06 5.64 10.46
CA SER A 52 2.13 6.75 10.54
C SER A 52 1.04 6.54 11.58
N ALA A 53 0.36 5.39 11.56
CA ALA A 53 -0.69 5.05 12.51
C ALA A 53 -0.15 5.01 13.95
N PHE A 54 1.07 4.51 14.15
CA PHE A 54 1.74 4.50 15.45
C PHE A 54 2.02 5.93 15.96
N LEU A 55 2.58 6.80 15.12
CA LEU A 55 2.86 8.20 15.47
C LEU A 55 1.56 9.00 15.73
N ALA A 56 0.52 8.78 14.92
CA ALA A 56 -0.80 9.36 15.13
C ALA A 56 -1.44 8.85 16.43
N GLY A 57 -1.31 7.55 16.72
CA GLY A 57 -1.75 6.94 17.97
C GLY A 57 -1.01 7.50 19.19
N MET A 58 0.31 7.69 19.11
CA MET A 58 1.10 8.34 20.16
C MET A 58 0.63 9.79 20.40
N LYS A 59 0.39 10.56 19.32
CA LYS A 59 -0.16 11.92 19.40
C LYS A 59 -1.51 11.94 20.12
N ARG A 60 -2.38 10.96 19.85
CA ARG A 60 -3.72 10.87 20.46
C ARG A 60 -3.70 10.36 21.90
N SER A 61 -2.80 9.42 22.22
CA SER A 61 -2.70 8.79 23.55
C SER A 61 -1.93 9.64 24.56
N THR A 62 -0.86 10.33 24.12
CA THR A 62 0.02 11.13 25.00
C THR A 62 -0.16 12.64 24.84
N GLY A 63 -0.88 13.10 23.80
CA GLY A 63 -1.02 14.53 23.48
C GLY A 63 0.25 15.16 22.87
N LEU A 64 1.35 14.42 22.75
CA LEU A 64 2.58 14.91 22.14
C LEU A 64 2.40 14.99 20.63
N THR A 65 2.26 16.21 20.13
CA THR A 65 2.22 16.46 18.69
C THR A 65 3.64 16.46 18.16
N LEU A 66 3.93 15.62 17.17
CA LEU A 66 5.21 15.72 16.44
C LEU A 66 5.31 17.12 15.86
N LYS A 67 6.33 17.87 16.31
CA LYS A 67 6.64 19.18 15.72
C LYS A 67 7.21 18.93 14.34
N THR A 68 6.32 18.88 13.34
CA THR A 68 6.66 18.83 11.92
C THR A 68 7.65 19.92 11.56
N ASP A 69 7.62 21.06 12.25
CA ASP A 69 8.55 22.17 12.06
C ASP A 69 10.00 21.85 12.44
N LYS A 70 10.23 20.95 13.41
CA LYS A 70 11.57 20.51 13.84
C LYS A 70 12.12 19.37 12.99
N VAL A 71 11.24 18.54 12.41
CA VAL A 71 11.61 17.40 11.54
C VAL A 71 11.74 17.82 10.08
N ALA A 72 10.92 18.77 9.61
CA ALA A 72 10.88 19.23 8.23
C ALA A 72 11.90 20.32 7.88
N GLY A 73 12.55 20.94 8.87
CA GLY A 73 13.58 21.96 8.68
C GLY A 73 13.18 23.07 7.69
N GLU A 74 12.44 24.09 8.14
CA GLU A 74 12.01 25.29 7.38
C GLU A 74 11.28 25.08 6.02
N SER A 75 11.23 23.85 5.49
CA SER A 75 10.62 23.53 4.21
C SER A 75 9.12 23.23 4.41
N LYS A 76 8.29 24.20 4.02
CA LYS A 76 6.82 24.10 4.11
C LYS A 76 6.27 22.86 3.41
N ASP A 77 6.89 22.45 2.31
CA ASP A 77 6.46 21.27 1.55
C ASP A 77 6.61 19.98 2.37
N VAL A 78 7.75 19.77 3.02
CA VAL A 78 8.00 18.57 3.84
C VAL A 78 7.05 18.52 5.03
N SER A 79 6.76 19.67 5.66
CA SER A 79 5.77 19.75 6.75
C SER A 79 4.36 19.34 6.28
N GLY A 80 3.98 19.71 5.06
CA GLY A 80 2.71 19.32 4.44
C GLY A 80 2.64 17.83 4.12
N TRP A 81 3.73 17.25 3.61
CA TRP A 81 3.84 15.81 3.35
C TRP A 81 3.76 14.99 4.64
N ILE A 82 4.45 15.41 5.70
CA ILE A 82 4.38 14.74 7.01
C ILE A 82 2.96 14.86 7.59
N SER A 83 2.32 16.02 7.45
CA SER A 83 0.93 16.21 7.92
C SER A 83 -0.04 15.27 7.20
N LYS A 84 0.10 15.11 5.88
CA LYS A 84 -0.68 14.13 5.11
C LYS A 84 -0.39 12.69 5.55
N TYR A 85 0.89 12.37 5.75
CA TYR A 85 1.30 11.06 6.22
C TYR A 85 0.64 10.73 7.56
N LEU A 86 0.76 11.60 8.56
CA LEU A 86 0.13 11.45 9.87
C LEU A 86 -1.40 11.38 9.80
N GLY A 87 -2.02 12.13 8.89
CA GLY A 87 -3.47 12.06 8.64
C GLY A 87 -3.93 10.69 8.13
N VAL A 88 -3.14 10.03 7.28
CA VAL A 88 -3.41 8.64 6.85
C VAL A 88 -3.36 7.68 8.05
N GLY A 89 -2.43 7.88 8.97
CA GLY A 89 -2.31 7.07 10.19
C GLY A 89 -3.50 7.21 11.13
N GLU A 90 -4.00 8.44 11.30
CA GLU A 90 -5.22 8.71 12.09
C GLU A 90 -6.45 8.06 11.45
N TRP A 91 -6.60 8.18 10.13
CA TRP A 91 -7.69 7.51 9.40
C TRP A 91 -7.63 5.99 9.52
N VAL A 92 -6.44 5.38 9.36
CA VAL A 92 -6.25 3.92 9.53
C VAL A 92 -6.61 3.49 10.95
N MET A 93 -6.23 4.28 11.95
CA MET A 93 -6.56 4.00 13.35
C MET A 93 -8.07 4.11 13.61
N ASP A 94 -8.74 5.12 13.07
CA ASP A 94 -10.19 5.27 13.23
C ASP A 94 -10.95 4.12 12.55
N GLN A 95 -10.51 3.68 11.36
CA GLN A 95 -11.09 2.52 10.69
C GLN A 95 -10.82 1.21 11.45
N SER A 96 -9.62 1.03 12.01
CA SER A 96 -9.31 -0.17 12.78
C SER A 96 -10.18 -0.29 14.03
N VAL A 97 -10.44 0.83 14.72
CA VAL A 97 -11.35 0.88 15.88
C VAL A 97 -12.81 0.64 15.46
N ALA A 98 -13.26 1.18 14.33
CA ALA A 98 -14.61 0.95 13.82
C ALA A 98 -14.83 -0.54 13.49
N ILE A 99 -13.85 -1.17 12.83
CA ILE A 99 -13.88 -2.60 12.52
C ILE A 99 -13.82 -3.42 13.81
N ALA A 100 -12.91 -3.10 14.73
CA ALA A 100 -12.78 -3.78 16.02
C ALA A 100 -14.09 -3.71 16.82
N GLY A 101 -14.72 -2.53 16.90
CA GLY A 101 -16.00 -2.33 17.59
C GLY A 101 -17.20 -3.00 16.90
N SER A 102 -17.13 -3.23 15.59
CA SER A 102 -18.16 -4.00 14.85
C SER A 102 -17.95 -5.52 14.90
N SER A 103 -16.73 -5.97 15.25
CA SER A 103 -16.41 -7.38 15.32
C SER A 103 -16.81 -7.95 16.68
N GLY A 104 -17.47 -9.11 16.71
CA GLY A 104 -17.88 -9.80 17.94
C GLY A 104 -16.71 -10.34 18.80
N PHE A 105 -15.46 -10.00 18.46
CA PHE A 105 -14.26 -10.37 19.19
C PHE A 105 -13.86 -9.33 20.26
N PHE A 106 -14.41 -8.11 20.20
CA PHE A 106 -14.13 -7.07 21.18
C PHE A 106 -15.34 -6.82 22.07
N GLU A 107 -15.15 -7.02 23.37
CA GLU A 107 -16.12 -6.68 24.39
C GLU A 107 -15.87 -5.25 24.87
N ARG A 108 -16.91 -4.41 24.88
CA ARG A 108 -16.81 -3.02 25.33
C ARG A 108 -16.85 -2.97 26.86
N THR A 109 -15.74 -3.28 27.52
CA THR A 109 -15.63 -3.12 28.98
C THR A 109 -15.44 -1.64 29.29
N ARG A 110 -16.46 -1.01 29.89
CA ARG A 110 -16.39 0.37 30.40
C ARG A 110 -15.57 0.45 31.68
#